data_AF-A0A0S7YDV2-F1
#
_entry.id   AF-A0A0S7YDV2-F1
#
_cell.length_a   1.000
_cell.length_b   1.000
_cell.length_c   1.000
_cell.angle_alpha   90.00
_cell.angle_beta   90.00
_cell.angle_gamma   90.00
#
_symmetry.space_group_name_H-M   'P 1'
#
loop_
_entity.id
_entity.type
_entity.pdbx_description
1 polymer ?
#
loop_
_entity_poly.entity_id
_entity_poly.type
_entity_poly.pdbx_seq_one_letter_code
_entity_poly.pdbx_strand_id
1 'polypeptide(L)'
;MKPSPSLLALVCRAGLAALAAGCQTTAPAARRPSVEVDACAERLHDVCGRLLLHYSLHRRLPETLELLAALDPEKPVPLVCPVSGRPYVYDPKGPPIPGRPGRLVLYDPLPSHSGMRWGVFVDDAGDGKGLIARVVLFPEEPPASVEKP
;
A
#
# COMPACT_ATOMS: atom_id res chain seq x y z
N MET A 1 -7.80 -58.63 -64.05
CA MET A 1 -7.17 -58.82 -62.73
C MET A 1 -5.68 -58.55 -62.85
N LYS A 2 -5.18 -57.49 -62.17
CA LYS A 2 -3.77 -57.00 -62.07
C LYS A 2 -3.10 -56.58 -63.40
N PRO A 3 -2.21 -55.55 -63.43
CA PRO A 3 -1.22 -55.23 -62.40
C PRO A 3 -1.15 -53.74 -61.96
N SER A 4 -0.63 -53.52 -60.74
CA SER A 4 -0.08 -52.24 -60.31
C SER A 4 1.42 -52.37 -60.14
N PRO A 5 2.20 -51.44 -60.72
CA PRO A 5 3.44 -51.02 -60.10
C PRO A 5 3.64 -49.49 -60.19
N SER A 6 3.93 -48.85 -59.05
CA SER A 6 4.64 -47.56 -58.92
C SER A 6 4.92 -47.39 -57.42
N LEU A 7 6.01 -47.98 -56.89
CA LEU A 7 7.36 -47.44 -56.83
C LEU A 7 7.44 -45.96 -56.37
N LEU A 8 7.99 -45.83 -55.15
CA LEU A 8 8.84 -44.77 -54.63
C LEU A 8 8.55 -43.33 -55.07
N ALA A 9 8.16 -42.49 -54.12
CA ALA A 9 9.01 -41.41 -53.58
C ALA A 9 8.11 -40.34 -52.95
N LEU A 10 8.19 -40.18 -51.62
CA LEU A 10 8.49 -38.87 -51.00
C LEU A 10 8.59 -39.04 -49.47
N VAL A 11 9.78 -39.38 -49.02
CA VAL A 11 10.25 -39.00 -47.69
C VAL A 11 10.65 -37.53 -47.78
N CYS A 12 9.96 -36.65 -47.07
CA CYS A 12 10.44 -35.36 -46.50
C CYS A 12 9.28 -34.38 -46.34
N ARG A 13 8.58 -34.39 -45.19
CA ARG A 13 7.97 -33.19 -44.61
C ARG A 13 7.89 -33.33 -43.09
N ALA A 14 9.05 -33.28 -42.44
CA ALA A 14 9.15 -32.95 -41.03
C ALA A 14 9.47 -31.45 -40.90
N GLY A 15 8.72 -30.77 -40.02
CA GLY A 15 9.18 -29.61 -39.27
C GLY A 15 9.04 -28.24 -39.94
N LEU A 16 7.93 -27.53 -39.65
CA LEU A 16 7.88 -26.04 -39.63
C LEU A 16 6.54 -25.55 -39.06
N ALA A 17 6.25 -25.85 -37.80
CA ALA A 17 5.07 -25.34 -37.09
C ALA A 17 5.38 -24.97 -35.63
N ALA A 18 6.46 -24.22 -35.39
CA ALA A 18 6.85 -23.81 -34.03
C ALA A 18 7.48 -22.41 -33.97
N LEU A 19 6.77 -21.37 -34.46
CA LEU A 19 7.23 -19.97 -34.33
C LEU A 19 6.12 -18.98 -33.90
N ALA A 20 5.01 -19.42 -33.33
CA ALA A 20 3.91 -18.53 -32.91
C ALA A 20 3.69 -18.44 -31.39
N ALA A 21 4.66 -18.82 -30.55
CA ALA A 21 4.50 -18.87 -29.08
C ALA A 21 5.55 -18.03 -28.32
N GLY A 22 5.90 -16.84 -28.82
CA GLY A 22 7.05 -16.09 -28.30
C GLY A 22 6.84 -14.63 -27.90
N CYS A 23 5.62 -14.08 -27.94
CA CYS A 23 5.37 -12.72 -27.44
C CYS A 23 4.47 -12.77 -26.21
N GLN A 24 5.01 -13.25 -25.09
CA GLN A 24 4.44 -12.91 -23.80
C GLN A 24 4.75 -11.44 -23.56
N THR A 25 3.79 -10.56 -23.87
CA THR A 25 3.81 -9.19 -23.38
C THR A 25 3.73 -9.30 -21.86
N THR A 26 4.87 -9.24 -21.20
CA THR A 26 4.94 -9.04 -19.75
C THR A 26 4.31 -7.67 -19.53
N ALA A 27 3.09 -7.66 -18.99
CA ALA A 27 2.48 -6.42 -18.53
C ALA A 27 3.50 -5.74 -17.61
N PRO A 28 3.84 -4.46 -17.82
CA PRO A 28 4.82 -3.78 -16.98
C PRO A 28 4.33 -3.89 -15.54
N ALA A 29 5.17 -4.45 -14.67
CA ALA A 29 4.87 -4.56 -13.25
C ALA A 29 4.53 -3.15 -12.74
N ALA A 30 3.33 -2.97 -12.19
CA ALA A 30 2.91 -1.69 -11.65
C ALA A 30 3.98 -1.18 -10.67
N ARG A 31 4.57 -0.01 -10.98
CA ARG A 31 5.63 0.55 -10.15
C ARG A 31 5.04 0.84 -8.77
N ARG A 32 5.63 0.26 -7.72
CA ARG A 32 5.22 0.56 -6.34
C ARG A 32 5.38 2.07 -6.10
N PRO A 33 4.39 2.74 -5.51
CA PRO A 33 4.54 4.12 -5.04
C PRO A 33 5.74 4.21 -4.10
N SER A 34 6.55 5.25 -4.24
CA SER A 34 7.62 5.59 -3.29
C SER A 34 7.24 6.84 -2.51
N VAL A 35 7.66 6.89 -1.25
CA VAL A 35 7.38 8.03 -0.35
C VAL A 35 7.83 9.36 -0.95
N GLU A 36 9.01 9.37 -1.61
CA GLU A 36 9.64 10.59 -2.16
C GLU A 36 8.88 11.28 -3.30
N VAL A 37 7.88 10.62 -3.91
CA VAL A 37 7.19 11.16 -5.09
C VAL A 37 5.67 11.19 -4.93
N ASP A 38 5.15 10.71 -3.80
CA ASP A 38 3.71 10.59 -3.57
C ASP A 38 3.22 11.67 -2.61
N ALA A 39 2.44 12.62 -3.12
CA ALA A 39 1.88 13.72 -2.34
C ALA A 39 1.02 13.26 -1.15
N CYS A 40 0.45 12.05 -1.19
CA CYS A 40 -0.26 11.50 -0.04
C CYS A 40 0.72 11.10 1.07
N ALA A 41 1.83 10.45 0.72
CA ALA A 41 2.86 10.07 1.68
C ALA A 41 3.46 11.31 2.37
N GLU A 42 3.76 12.37 1.61
CA GLU A 42 4.24 13.65 2.17
C GLU A 42 3.25 14.28 3.16
N ARG A 43 1.95 14.34 2.80
CA ARG A 43 0.92 14.85 3.72
C ARG A 43 0.84 14.02 4.99
N LEU A 44 0.95 12.70 4.88
CA LEU A 44 0.97 11.83 6.05
C LEU A 44 2.21 12.04 6.93
N HIS A 45 3.34 12.47 6.36
CA HIS A 45 4.50 12.89 7.15
C HIS A 45 4.23 14.17 7.96
N ASP A 46 3.53 15.15 7.39
CA ASP A 46 3.10 16.34 8.14
C ASP A 46 2.17 15.96 9.31
N VAL A 47 1.21 15.05 9.05
CA VAL A 47 0.32 14.50 10.09
C VAL A 47 1.13 13.76 11.17
N CYS A 48 2.12 12.94 10.80
CA CYS A 48 3.02 12.28 11.75
C CYS A 48 3.69 13.29 12.69
N GLY A 49 4.21 14.39 12.14
CA GLY A 49 4.84 15.45 12.93
C GLY A 49 3.90 16.04 13.98
N ARG A 50 2.64 16.31 13.62
CA ARG A 50 1.62 16.81 14.56
C ARG A 50 1.21 15.78 15.60
N LEU A 51 1.07 14.51 15.22
CA LEU A 51 0.77 13.43 16.16
C LEU A 51 1.88 13.28 17.21
N LEU A 52 3.14 13.33 16.77
CA LEU A 52 4.30 13.27 17.66
C LEU A 52 4.36 14.50 18.60
N LEU A 53 4.07 15.69 18.07
CA LEU A 53 3.99 16.91 18.89
C LEU A 53 2.88 16.80 19.94
N HIS A 54 1.66 16.39 19.55
CA HIS A 54 0.56 16.16 20.50
C HIS A 54 0.97 15.16 21.59
N TYR A 55 1.59 14.04 21.19
CA TYR A 55 2.03 13.02 22.13
C TYR A 55 3.11 13.53 23.08
N SER A 56 4.02 14.40 22.62
CA SER A 56 5.05 14.98 23.48
C SER A 56 4.45 15.84 24.61
N LEU A 57 3.35 16.54 24.31
CA LEU A 57 2.65 17.43 25.25
C LEU A 57 1.71 16.68 26.19
N HIS A 58 0.97 15.69 25.66
CA HIS A 58 -0.14 15.06 26.38
C HIS A 58 0.10 13.59 26.74
N ARG A 59 1.20 12.98 26.29
CA ARG A 59 1.56 11.57 26.50
C ARG A 59 0.49 10.56 26.04
N ARG A 60 -0.35 10.98 25.09
CA ARG A 60 -1.40 10.18 24.45
C ARG A 60 -1.58 10.62 23.00
N LEU A 61 -2.14 9.77 22.15
CA LEU A 61 -2.62 10.19 20.83
C LEU A 61 -3.89 11.05 21.00
N PRO A 62 -4.16 12.00 20.09
CA PRO A 62 -5.37 12.80 20.17
C PRO A 62 -6.62 11.92 19.98
N GLU A 63 -7.74 12.31 20.56
CA GLU A 63 -9.02 11.62 20.36
C GLU A 63 -9.57 11.81 18.95
N THR A 64 -9.31 12.98 18.35
CA THR A 64 -9.75 13.33 17.00
C THR A 64 -8.66 14.12 16.27
N LEU A 65 -8.70 14.16 14.93
CA LEU A 65 -7.69 14.86 14.14
C LEU A 65 -7.80 16.38 14.23
N GLU A 66 -8.97 16.92 14.59
CA GLU A 66 -9.20 18.36 14.74
C GLU A 66 -8.30 18.96 15.83
N LEU A 67 -7.95 18.16 16.86
CA LEU A 67 -7.01 18.58 17.89
C LEU A 67 -5.60 18.85 17.35
N LEU A 68 -5.24 18.29 16.19
CA LEU A 68 -3.96 18.58 15.55
C LEU A 68 -3.91 19.99 14.97
N ALA A 69 -5.04 20.53 14.50
CA ALA A 69 -5.12 21.89 13.98
C ALA A 69 -4.92 22.94 15.08
N ALA A 70 -5.34 22.65 16.32
CA ALA A 70 -5.17 23.54 17.46
C ALA A 70 -3.71 23.71 17.91
N LEU A 71 -2.81 22.78 17.53
CA LEU A 71 -1.39 22.85 17.89
C LEU A 71 -0.63 23.94 17.14
N ASP A 72 -1.14 24.36 15.97
CA ASP A 72 -0.54 25.39 15.13
C ASP A 72 -1.59 25.93 14.16
N PRO A 73 -2.33 26.97 14.59
CA PRO A 73 -3.41 27.56 13.80
C PRO A 73 -2.93 28.21 12.49
N GLU A 74 -1.66 28.61 12.40
CA GLU A 74 -1.11 29.27 11.21
C GLU A 74 -0.81 28.26 10.09
N LYS A 75 -0.55 27.00 10.45
CA LYS A 75 -0.24 25.93 9.51
C LYS A 75 -1.10 24.68 9.76
N PRO A 76 -2.40 24.72 9.40
CA PRO A 76 -3.27 23.56 9.49
C PRO A 76 -2.77 22.43 8.59
N VAL A 77 -2.84 21.19 9.09
CA VAL A 77 -2.43 20.01 8.31
C VAL A 77 -3.62 19.51 7.49
N PRO A 78 -3.45 19.27 6.18
CA PRO A 78 -4.53 18.75 5.34
C PRO A 78 -4.88 17.30 5.74
N LEU A 79 -6.14 17.06 6.06
CA LEU A 79 -6.66 15.77 6.52
C LEU A 79 -7.39 14.97 5.41
N VAL A 80 -7.10 15.29 4.16
CA VAL A 80 -7.71 14.69 2.96
C VAL A 80 -6.61 14.16 2.06
N CYS A 81 -6.76 12.92 1.57
CA CYS A 81 -5.85 12.34 0.60
C CYS A 81 -5.91 13.12 -0.74
N PRO A 82 -4.77 13.53 -1.31
CA PRO A 82 -4.73 14.29 -2.56
C PRO A 82 -5.14 13.47 -3.77
N VAL A 83 -4.99 12.15 -3.68
CA VAL A 83 -5.26 11.22 -4.79
C VAL A 83 -6.70 10.74 -4.75
N SER A 84 -7.17 10.27 -3.59
CA SER A 84 -8.53 9.74 -3.45
C SER A 84 -9.59 10.82 -3.25
N GLY A 85 -9.18 12.02 -2.82
CA GLY A 85 -10.08 13.10 -2.43
C GLY A 85 -10.90 12.79 -1.17
N ARG A 86 -10.62 11.69 -0.48
CA ARG A 86 -11.34 11.27 0.73
C ARG A 86 -10.64 11.77 1.99
N PRO A 87 -11.39 12.14 3.04
CA PRO A 87 -10.82 12.32 4.36
C PRO A 87 -10.08 11.07 4.81
N TYR A 88 -8.95 11.24 5.48
CA TYR A 88 -8.27 10.13 6.11
C TYR A 88 -9.14 9.52 7.21
N VAL A 89 -9.11 8.19 7.32
CA VAL A 89 -9.73 7.49 8.45
C VAL A 89 -8.75 7.53 9.61
N TYR A 90 -9.22 7.93 10.78
CA TYR A 90 -8.43 7.98 12.02
C TYR A 90 -9.04 7.10 13.08
N ASP A 91 -8.22 6.26 13.69
CA ASP A 91 -8.54 5.50 14.90
C ASP A 91 -7.28 5.40 15.76
N PRO A 92 -7.20 6.06 16.93
CA PRO A 92 -6.03 5.98 17.81
C PRO A 92 -5.77 4.56 18.33
N LYS A 93 -6.75 3.66 18.23
CA LYS A 93 -6.70 2.24 18.60
C LYS A 93 -6.77 1.31 17.38
N GLY A 94 -6.44 1.84 16.19
CA GLY A 94 -6.60 1.13 14.93
C GLY A 94 -5.90 -0.23 14.85
N PRO A 95 -6.11 -0.97 13.75
CA PRO A 95 -5.76 -2.39 13.70
C PRO A 95 -4.24 -2.60 13.70
N PRO A 96 -3.76 -3.75 14.21
CA PRO A 96 -2.35 -4.14 14.07
C PRO A 96 -2.03 -4.43 12.60
N ILE A 97 -0.77 -4.38 12.22
CA ILE A 97 -0.31 -4.90 10.92
C ILE A 97 0.43 -6.23 11.18
N PRO A 98 0.05 -7.35 10.52
CA PRO A 98 0.72 -8.64 10.73
C PRO A 98 2.24 -8.55 10.63
N GLY A 99 2.93 -9.11 11.63
CA GLY A 99 4.39 -9.11 11.71
C GLY A 99 5.01 -7.77 12.15
N ARG A 100 4.22 -6.77 12.57
CA ARG A 100 4.71 -5.49 13.09
C ARG A 100 4.07 -5.13 14.43
N PRO A 101 4.86 -4.92 15.50
CA PRO A 101 4.33 -4.46 16.78
C PRO A 101 3.91 -2.99 16.68
N GLY A 102 2.67 -2.68 17.06
CA GLY A 102 2.07 -1.35 16.86
C GLY A 102 0.72 -1.43 16.15
N ARG A 103 0.26 -0.27 15.68
CA ARG A 103 -1.08 -0.08 15.11
C ARG A 103 -1.13 0.94 13.98
N LEU A 104 -1.99 0.69 13.00
CA LEU A 104 -2.32 1.62 11.93
C LEU A 104 -3.36 2.63 12.44
N VAL A 105 -2.94 3.86 12.74
CA VAL A 105 -3.82 4.84 13.39
C VAL A 105 -4.50 5.80 12.41
N LEU A 106 -3.95 5.95 11.20
CA LEU A 106 -4.51 6.83 10.18
C LEU A 106 -4.24 6.27 8.78
N TYR A 107 -5.21 6.32 7.86
CA TYR A 107 -5.01 5.79 6.50
C TYR A 107 -5.99 6.35 5.45
N ASP A 108 -5.62 6.23 4.17
CA ASP A 108 -6.54 6.48 3.05
C ASP A 108 -7.62 5.38 2.96
N PRO A 109 -8.92 5.73 3.01
CA PRO A 109 -10.00 4.74 2.89
C PRO A 109 -10.08 4.04 1.54
N LEU A 110 -9.36 4.50 0.50
CA LEU A 110 -9.33 3.86 -0.82
C LEU A 110 -7.91 3.44 -1.21
N PRO A 111 -7.72 2.30 -1.93
CA PRO A 111 -6.41 1.84 -2.41
C PRO A 111 -5.95 2.63 -3.65
N SER A 112 -5.89 3.95 -3.53
CA SER A 112 -5.74 4.88 -4.66
C SER A 112 -4.31 4.96 -5.21
N HIS A 113 -3.36 4.28 -4.57
CA HIS A 113 -1.93 4.34 -4.89
C HIS A 113 -1.49 3.04 -5.57
N SER A 114 -1.95 2.81 -6.80
CA SER A 114 -1.70 1.58 -7.57
C SER A 114 -2.19 0.31 -6.86
N GLY A 115 -3.39 0.34 -6.29
CA GLY A 115 -3.96 -0.78 -5.52
C GLY A 115 -3.42 -0.88 -4.08
N MET A 116 -2.65 0.12 -3.64
CA MET A 116 -2.11 0.23 -2.29
C MET A 116 -2.70 1.43 -1.55
N ARG A 117 -2.57 1.40 -0.23
CA ARG A 117 -2.99 2.46 0.69
C ARG A 117 -1.77 3.01 1.42
N TRP A 118 -1.73 4.32 1.58
CA TRP A 118 -0.82 4.96 2.53
C TRP A 118 -1.51 5.13 3.89
N GLY A 119 -0.72 5.04 4.96
CA GLY A 119 -1.19 5.34 6.30
C GLY A 119 -0.06 5.62 7.28
N VAL A 120 -0.43 5.97 8.50
CA VAL A 120 0.46 6.20 9.65
C VAL A 120 0.37 5.01 10.58
N PHE A 121 1.51 4.34 10.77
CA PHE A 121 1.69 3.29 11.75
C PHE A 121 2.42 3.85 12.97
N VAL A 122 1.92 3.49 14.15
CA VAL A 122 2.52 3.87 15.44
C VAL A 122 3.04 2.61 16.10
N ASP A 123 4.35 2.58 16.38
CA ASP A 123 4.98 1.46 17.07
C ASP A 123 4.50 1.43 18.54
N ASP A 124 4.30 0.22 19.09
CA ASP A 124 4.07 0.04 20.52
C ASP A 124 5.39 0.23 21.27
N ALA A 125 5.73 1.48 21.52
CA ALA A 125 6.83 1.84 22.38
C ALA A 125 6.42 1.53 23.83
N GLY A 126 6.96 0.44 24.40
CA GLY A 126 6.73 0.10 25.81
C GLY A 126 7.08 1.23 26.78
N ASP A 127 6.70 1.10 28.04
CA ASP A 127 6.74 2.17 29.04
C ASP A 127 8.07 2.96 29.04
N GLY A 128 7.95 4.28 28.96
CA GLY A 128 9.08 5.22 28.97
C GLY A 128 9.76 5.45 27.63
N LYS A 129 9.47 4.67 26.58
CA LYS A 129 10.01 4.91 25.23
C LYS A 129 9.20 6.00 24.51
N GLY A 130 9.85 6.71 23.59
CA GLY A 130 9.19 7.72 22.76
C GLY A 130 8.25 7.07 21.74
N LEU A 131 7.17 7.77 21.38
CA LEU A 131 6.29 7.35 20.30
C LEU A 131 7.05 7.39 18.97
N ILE A 132 6.95 6.32 18.17
CA ILE A 132 7.47 6.31 16.80
C ILE A 132 6.30 6.22 15.85
N ALA A 133 6.11 7.26 15.02
CA ALA A 133 5.12 7.30 13.96
C ALA A 133 5.81 7.21 12.60
N ARG A 134 5.31 6.34 11.72
CA ARG A 134 5.90 6.06 10.40
C ARG A 134 4.83 6.08 9.33
N VAL A 135 5.15 6.62 8.17
CA VAL A 135 4.31 6.47 6.97
C VAL A 135 4.60 5.09 6.36
N VAL A 136 3.54 4.32 6.11
CA VAL A 136 3.62 2.95 5.61
C VAL A 136 2.70 2.75 4.40
N LEU A 137 3.17 1.93 3.46
CA LEU A 137 2.39 1.44 2.33
C LEU A 137 1.90 0.02 2.63
N PHE A 138 0.62 -0.25 2.44
CA PHE A 138 0.01 -1.56 2.70
C PHE A 138 -1.06 -1.89 1.63
N PRO A 139 -1.39 -3.18 1.41
CA PRO A 139 -2.31 -3.59 0.34
C PRO A 139 -3.77 -3.22 0.63
N GLU A 140 -4.65 -3.48 -0.35
CA GLU A 140 -6.08 -3.16 -0.30
C GLU A 140 -6.83 -3.81 0.86
N GLU A 141 -6.52 -5.08 1.17
CA GLU A 141 -7.13 -5.78 2.30
C GLU A 141 -6.65 -5.13 3.60
N PRO A 142 -7.59 -4.59 4.43
CA PRO A 142 -7.21 -4.09 5.73
C PRO A 142 -6.55 -5.23 6.51
N PRO A 143 -5.52 -4.94 7.32
CA PRO A 143 -4.95 -5.98 8.17
C PRO A 143 -6.09 -6.54 9.02
N ALA A 144 -6.29 -7.86 8.96
CA ALA A 144 -7.39 -8.52 9.63
C ALA A 144 -7.45 -8.06 11.09
N SER A 145 -8.64 -7.65 11.53
CA SER A 145 -8.92 -7.51 12.96
C SER A 145 -8.52 -8.83 13.61
N VAL A 146 -7.51 -8.83 14.46
CA VAL A 146 -7.16 -10.03 15.22
C VAL A 146 -8.37 -10.29 16.13
N GLU A 147 -9.18 -11.29 15.81
CA GLU A 147 -10.17 -11.82 16.74
C GLU A 147 -9.43 -12.18 18.01
N LYS A 148 -9.78 -11.49 19.08
CA LYS A 148 -9.21 -11.71 20.40
C LYS A 148 -9.65 -13.12 20.85
N PRO A 149 -8.72 -14.01 21.26
CA PRO A 149 -9.09 -15.31 21.81
C PRO A 149 -9.86 -15.17 23.13
#